data_AF-A0AAU2UD09-F1
#
_entry.id   AF-A0AAU2UD09-F1
#
_cell.length_a   1.000
_cell.length_b   1.000
_cell.length_c   1.000
_cell.angle_alpha   90.00
_cell.angle_beta   90.00
_cell.angle_gamma   90.00
#
_symmetry.space_group_name_H-M   'P 1'
#
loop_
_entity.id
_entity.type
_entity.pdbx_description
1 polymer ?
#
loop_
_entity_poly.entity_id
_entity_poly.type
_entity_poly.pdbx_seq_one_letter_code
_entity_poly.pdbx_strand_id
1 'polypeptide(L)'
;MVNRADAPRYRGTTDRPVHHLTVAGSRGEAMGYLWANDEDDAAGWCLRPAGDRAGLSEGLEWSAKLNAAKARGLAPTAALAELVRGSDPRCVSHVVPGSLATAPSLAALTELAHVVTGADDRRLLAQLDRGNAGAWHELREALTALTDEDRDVRWSQGGKQPDGTWRMSFPLHGERLRRLVRALPAVGAVTPAYLWQDNPPPAVPADGRLSPADAVRAATAVVRGERFCDGTIAEAAKSGLLDAVAESLCVWYEVGTGGPHGVP
;
A
#
# COMPACT_ATOMS: atom_id res chain seq x y z
N MET A 1 -18.22 15.97 30.50
CA MET A 1 -17.37 15.95 29.29
C MET A 1 -16.66 14.60 29.30
N VAL A 2 -17.19 13.59 28.60
CA VAL A 2 -16.60 12.24 28.60
C VAL A 2 -15.35 12.27 27.74
N ASN A 3 -14.22 11.88 28.33
CA ASN A 3 -12.94 11.78 27.64
C ASN A 3 -13.07 10.75 26.50
N ARG A 4 -12.70 11.11 25.27
CA ARG A 4 -12.87 10.28 24.06
C ARG A 4 -12.09 8.94 24.14
N ALA A 5 -11.22 8.80 25.13
CA ALA A 5 -10.45 7.61 25.45
C ALA A 5 -11.24 6.50 26.19
N ASP A 6 -12.40 6.81 26.80
CA ASP A 6 -13.16 5.88 27.66
C ASP A 6 -14.47 5.35 27.03
N ALA A 7 -14.69 5.63 25.74
CA ALA A 7 -15.87 5.12 25.05
C ALA A 7 -15.81 3.58 24.94
N PRO A 8 -16.89 2.84 25.26
CA PRO A 8 -16.93 1.40 25.14
C PRO A 8 -16.54 0.93 23.73
N ARG A 9 -15.58 0.02 23.63
CA ARG A 9 -15.16 -0.60 22.36
C ARG A 9 -15.21 -2.12 22.48
N TYR A 10 -15.49 -2.78 21.36
CA TYR A 10 -15.29 -4.23 21.27
C TYR A 10 -13.81 -4.56 21.39
N ARG A 11 -13.49 -5.82 21.71
CA ARG A 11 -12.11 -6.30 21.59
C ARG A 11 -11.66 -6.20 20.12
N GLY A 12 -10.42 -5.75 19.93
CA GLY A 12 -9.84 -5.55 18.59
C GLY A 12 -9.20 -6.80 17.99
N THR A 13 -9.19 -7.92 18.71
CA THR A 13 -8.54 -9.17 18.28
C THR A 13 -9.35 -10.39 18.72
N THR A 14 -9.24 -11.47 17.95
CA THR A 14 -9.78 -12.81 18.27
C THR A 14 -9.07 -13.85 17.40
N ASP A 15 -8.87 -15.06 17.94
CA ASP A 15 -8.38 -16.22 17.19
C ASP A 15 -9.53 -17.14 16.73
N ARG A 16 -10.76 -16.82 17.12
CA ARG A 16 -11.96 -17.58 16.77
C ARG A 16 -12.51 -17.18 15.39
N PRO A 17 -13.39 -17.99 14.78
CA PRO A 17 -14.06 -17.63 13.54
C PRO A 17 -14.78 -16.29 13.64
N VAL A 18 -14.65 -15.47 12.59
CA VAL A 18 -15.25 -14.15 12.51
C VAL A 18 -16.28 -14.09 11.38
N HIS A 19 -17.43 -13.48 11.65
CA HIS A 19 -18.33 -13.02 10.59
C HIS A 19 -17.77 -11.73 10.01
N HIS A 20 -17.82 -11.58 8.70
CA HIS A 20 -17.35 -10.38 8.04
C HIS A 20 -18.25 -9.92 6.90
N LEU A 21 -18.16 -8.63 6.62
CA LEU A 21 -18.86 -7.94 5.53
C LEU A 21 -17.83 -7.14 4.73
N THR A 22 -17.94 -7.17 3.41
CA THR A 22 -17.15 -6.32 2.53
C THR A 22 -17.73 -4.90 2.52
N VAL A 23 -16.85 -3.92 2.72
CA VAL A 23 -17.18 -2.50 2.48
C VAL A 23 -16.50 -2.08 1.19
N ALA A 24 -17.27 -1.47 0.30
CA ALA A 24 -16.80 -0.98 -0.98
C ALA A 24 -16.95 0.54 -1.10
N GLY A 25 -16.09 1.13 -1.93
CA GLY A 25 -16.18 2.53 -2.32
C GLY A 25 -17.21 2.76 -3.42
N SER A 26 -17.39 4.01 -3.82
CA SER A 26 -18.29 4.40 -4.93
C SER A 26 -17.97 3.73 -6.28
N ARG A 27 -16.75 3.24 -6.48
CA ARG A 27 -16.33 2.48 -7.68
C ARG A 27 -16.63 0.98 -7.60
N GLY A 28 -17.20 0.51 -6.49
CA GLY A 28 -17.47 -0.91 -6.24
C GLY A 28 -16.24 -1.74 -5.83
N GLU A 29 -15.07 -1.10 -5.68
CA GLU A 29 -13.85 -1.76 -5.20
C GLU A 29 -13.89 -1.94 -3.69
N ALA A 30 -13.48 -3.12 -3.20
CA ALA A 30 -13.42 -3.41 -1.78
C ALA A 30 -12.36 -2.54 -1.08
N MET A 31 -12.76 -1.81 -0.05
CA MET A 31 -11.91 -0.95 0.77
C MET A 31 -11.38 -1.68 2.01
N GLY A 32 -12.13 -2.68 2.48
CA GLY A 32 -11.89 -3.37 3.73
C GLY A 32 -13.07 -4.23 4.13
N TYR A 33 -12.98 -4.77 5.33
CA TYR A 33 -13.97 -5.65 5.90
C TYR A 33 -14.35 -5.19 7.30
N LEU A 34 -15.65 -5.13 7.57
CA LEU A 34 -16.15 -5.14 8.93
C LEU A 34 -16.17 -6.58 9.43
N TRP A 35 -15.78 -6.82 10.67
CA TRP A 35 -15.81 -8.17 11.24
C TRP A 35 -16.34 -8.18 12.67
N ALA A 36 -16.85 -9.34 13.09
CA ALA A 36 -17.42 -9.56 14.42
C ALA A 36 -17.28 -11.01 14.87
N ASN A 37 -17.11 -11.19 16.17
CA ASN A 37 -17.19 -12.46 16.89
C ASN A 37 -17.88 -12.22 18.24
N ASP A 38 -19.01 -12.87 18.46
CA ASP A 38 -19.80 -12.68 19.69
C ASP A 38 -19.17 -13.37 20.91
N GLU A 39 -18.45 -14.47 20.72
CA GLU A 39 -17.86 -15.25 21.82
C GLU A 39 -16.81 -14.45 22.59
N ASP A 40 -15.99 -13.68 21.88
CA ASP A 40 -14.95 -12.80 22.46
C ASP A 40 -15.41 -11.36 22.66
N ASP A 41 -16.67 -11.03 22.30
CA ASP A 41 -17.16 -9.65 22.28
C ASP A 41 -16.22 -8.75 21.46
N ALA A 42 -15.83 -9.24 20.28
CA ALA A 42 -14.80 -8.68 19.43
C ALA A 42 -15.39 -8.23 18.08
N ALA A 43 -15.00 -7.05 17.62
CA ALA A 43 -15.38 -6.53 16.31
C ALA A 43 -14.45 -5.40 15.90
N GLY A 44 -14.33 -5.19 14.59
CA GLY A 44 -13.47 -4.13 14.09
C GLY A 44 -13.53 -3.93 12.59
N TRP A 45 -12.65 -3.04 12.15
CA TRP A 45 -12.34 -2.78 10.76
C TRP A 45 -11.04 -3.49 10.39
N CYS A 46 -11.06 -4.26 9.31
CA CYS A 46 -9.90 -4.85 8.67
C CYS A 46 -9.68 -4.11 7.35
N LEU A 47 -8.68 -3.23 7.31
CA LEU A 47 -8.31 -2.47 6.12
C LEU A 47 -7.80 -3.41 5.02
N ARG A 48 -8.14 -3.18 3.75
CA ARG A 48 -7.42 -3.78 2.61
C ARG A 48 -6.19 -2.94 2.27
N PRO A 49 -4.95 -3.39 2.55
CA PRO A 49 -3.75 -2.60 2.29
C PRO A 49 -3.48 -2.38 0.80
N ALA A 50 -3.91 -3.34 -0.03
CA ALA A 50 -3.85 -3.22 -1.48
C ALA A 50 -4.85 -2.19 -2.05
N GLY A 51 -5.79 -1.70 -1.24
CA GLY A 51 -6.84 -0.75 -1.60
C GLY A 51 -6.36 0.71 -1.73
N ASP A 52 -7.31 1.64 -1.76
CA ASP A 52 -7.03 3.07 -1.84
C ASP A 52 -6.87 3.72 -0.46
N ARG A 53 -6.37 4.97 -0.44
CA ARG A 53 -6.27 5.74 0.82
C ARG A 53 -7.62 6.04 1.46
N ALA A 54 -8.72 6.04 0.71
CA ALA A 54 -10.03 6.29 1.27
C ALA A 54 -10.40 5.19 2.27
N GLY A 55 -9.93 3.95 2.08
CA GLY A 55 -10.10 2.85 3.04
C GLY A 55 -9.66 3.18 4.47
N LEU A 56 -8.60 3.99 4.64
CA LEU A 56 -8.13 4.43 5.96
C LEU A 56 -9.11 5.43 6.61
N SER A 57 -9.50 6.47 5.87
CA SER A 57 -10.40 7.51 6.36
C SER A 57 -11.79 6.96 6.66
N GLU A 58 -12.36 6.17 5.74
CA GLU A 58 -13.66 5.52 5.90
C GLU A 58 -13.63 4.48 7.03
N GLY A 59 -12.50 3.78 7.21
CA GLY A 59 -12.30 2.82 8.30
C GLY A 59 -12.48 3.44 9.69
N LEU A 60 -12.13 4.72 9.87
CA LEU A 60 -12.39 5.45 11.12
C LEU A 60 -13.89 5.67 11.35
N GLU A 61 -14.65 5.98 10.30
CA GLU A 61 -16.11 6.14 10.41
C GLU A 61 -16.79 4.81 10.74
N TRP A 62 -16.39 3.73 10.07
CA TRP A 62 -16.90 2.38 10.35
C TRP A 62 -16.58 1.93 11.78
N SER A 63 -15.37 2.19 12.25
CA SER A 63 -14.97 1.93 13.64
C SER A 63 -15.78 2.77 14.63
N ALA A 64 -16.08 4.03 14.30
CA ALA A 64 -16.92 4.88 15.13
C ALA A 64 -18.36 4.35 15.22
N LYS A 65 -18.92 3.83 14.12
CA LYS A 65 -20.24 3.19 14.12
C LYS A 65 -20.26 1.92 14.99
N LEU A 66 -19.20 1.10 14.95
CA LEU A 66 -19.06 -0.06 15.86
C LEU A 66 -18.98 0.37 17.33
N ASN A 67 -18.21 1.41 17.65
CA ASN A 67 -18.13 1.95 19.02
C ASN A 67 -19.50 2.46 19.51
N ALA A 68 -20.28 3.11 18.62
CA ALA A 68 -21.64 3.55 18.94
C ALA A 68 -22.60 2.37 19.17
N ALA A 69 -22.42 1.26 18.45
CA ALA A 69 -23.17 0.02 18.71
C ALA A 69 -22.78 -0.61 20.07
N LYS A 70 -21.48 -0.66 20.38
CA LYS A 70 -21.00 -1.15 21.68
C LYS A 70 -21.50 -0.31 22.84
N ALA A 71 -21.50 1.01 22.70
CA ALA A 71 -22.03 1.92 23.72
C ALA A 71 -23.53 1.69 24.01
N ARG A 72 -24.28 1.14 23.05
CA ARG A 72 -25.69 0.73 23.23
C ARG A 72 -25.84 -0.71 23.73
N GLY A 73 -24.74 -1.42 23.99
CA GLY A 73 -24.76 -2.80 24.48
C GLY A 73 -25.10 -3.85 23.42
N LEU A 74 -24.97 -3.53 22.13
CA LEU A 74 -25.21 -4.52 21.08
C LEU A 74 -24.10 -5.58 21.05
N ALA A 75 -24.49 -6.83 20.80
CA ALA A 75 -23.55 -7.88 20.44
C ALA A 75 -22.85 -7.56 19.10
N PRO A 76 -21.58 -7.96 18.91
CA PRO A 76 -20.83 -7.74 17.68
C PRO A 76 -21.57 -8.07 16.37
N THR A 77 -22.18 -9.24 16.24
CA THR A 77 -22.91 -9.64 15.01
C THR A 77 -24.21 -8.86 14.83
N ALA A 78 -24.88 -8.49 15.93
CA ALA A 78 -26.05 -7.61 15.90
C ALA A 78 -25.67 -6.21 15.41
N ALA A 79 -24.48 -5.71 15.77
CA ALA A 79 -23.95 -4.46 15.22
C ALA A 79 -23.73 -4.57 13.71
N LEU A 80 -23.12 -5.67 13.22
CA LEU A 80 -22.98 -5.89 11.76
C LEU A 80 -24.33 -5.88 11.05
N ALA A 81 -25.33 -6.59 11.57
CA ALA A 81 -26.66 -6.63 10.98
C ALA A 81 -27.33 -5.24 10.93
N GLU A 82 -27.10 -4.39 11.93
CA GLU A 82 -27.57 -3.01 11.91
C GLU A 82 -26.86 -2.17 10.85
N LEU A 83 -25.54 -2.31 10.72
CA LEU A 83 -24.75 -1.60 9.70
C LEU A 83 -25.17 -1.99 8.28
N VAL A 84 -25.50 -3.26 8.04
CA VAL A 84 -26.07 -3.73 6.76
C VAL A 84 -27.38 -3.00 6.46
N ARG A 85 -28.31 -2.93 7.43
CA ARG A 85 -29.62 -2.29 7.24
C ARG A 85 -29.51 -0.79 7.01
N GLY A 86 -28.52 -0.13 7.62
CA GLY A 86 -28.27 1.30 7.47
C GLY A 86 -27.37 1.70 6.29
N SER A 87 -26.90 0.72 5.51
CA SER A 87 -25.99 0.97 4.39
C SER A 87 -26.73 1.46 3.14
N ASP A 88 -26.22 2.52 2.51
CA ASP A 88 -26.74 3.08 1.26
C ASP A 88 -25.64 3.02 0.18
N PRO A 89 -25.86 2.30 -0.94
CA PRO A 89 -24.88 2.21 -2.04
C PRO A 89 -24.49 3.55 -2.67
N ARG A 90 -25.26 4.62 -2.43
CA ARG A 90 -24.95 5.98 -2.93
C ARG A 90 -23.91 6.70 -2.07
N CYS A 91 -23.62 6.20 -0.87
CA CYS A 91 -22.59 6.74 0.00
C CYS A 91 -21.18 6.44 -0.55
N VAL A 92 -20.22 7.27 -0.14
CA VAL A 92 -18.80 7.14 -0.51
C VAL A 92 -18.20 5.81 -0.08
N SER A 93 -18.68 5.24 1.04
CA SER A 93 -18.44 3.88 1.46
C SER A 93 -19.76 3.20 1.88
N HIS A 94 -19.91 1.94 1.51
CA HIS A 94 -21.12 1.16 1.81
C HIS A 94 -20.80 -0.33 1.96
N VAL A 95 -21.63 -1.04 2.73
CA VAL A 95 -21.59 -2.50 2.80
C VAL A 95 -22.10 -3.08 1.49
N VAL A 96 -21.33 -4.01 0.91
CA VAL A 96 -21.71 -4.73 -0.31
C VAL A 96 -22.90 -5.66 0.01
N PRO A 97 -24.05 -5.53 -0.68
CA PRO A 97 -25.20 -6.39 -0.44
C PRO A 97 -24.86 -7.87 -0.60
N GLY A 98 -25.28 -8.70 0.36
CA GLY A 98 -25.05 -10.15 0.33
C GLY A 98 -23.61 -10.60 0.62
N SER A 99 -22.72 -9.70 1.04
CA SER A 99 -21.31 -10.03 1.32
C SER A 99 -21.06 -10.69 2.68
N LEU A 100 -22.11 -11.08 3.42
CA LEU A 100 -21.93 -11.69 4.74
C LEU A 100 -21.30 -13.06 4.57
N ALA A 101 -20.11 -13.23 5.14
CA ALA A 101 -19.36 -14.47 5.09
C ALA A 101 -18.67 -14.73 6.44
N THR A 102 -18.03 -15.90 6.56
CA THR A 102 -17.27 -16.29 7.75
C THR A 102 -15.83 -16.56 7.35
N ALA A 103 -14.88 -16.11 8.16
CA ALA A 103 -13.47 -16.49 8.08
C ALA A 103 -13.09 -17.33 9.31
N PRO A 104 -12.15 -18.28 9.21
CA PRO A 104 -11.82 -19.19 10.31
C PRO A 104 -11.12 -18.49 11.49
N SER A 105 -10.54 -17.30 11.27
CA SER A 105 -9.96 -16.43 12.30
C SER A 105 -9.82 -14.99 11.79
N LEU A 106 -9.52 -14.05 12.68
CA LEU A 106 -9.14 -12.68 12.26
C LEU A 106 -7.88 -12.69 11.40
N ALA A 107 -6.90 -13.56 11.69
CA ALA A 107 -5.69 -13.70 10.89
C ALA A 107 -6.03 -14.09 9.43
N ALA A 108 -6.94 -15.05 9.23
CA ALA A 108 -7.36 -15.45 7.89
C ALA A 108 -8.10 -14.33 7.13
N LEU A 109 -8.88 -13.50 7.83
CA LEU A 109 -9.50 -12.31 7.23
C LEU A 109 -8.43 -11.27 6.83
N THR A 110 -7.41 -11.07 7.67
CA THR A 110 -6.27 -10.20 7.36
C THR A 110 -5.54 -10.70 6.12
N GLU A 111 -5.25 -12.00 6.00
CA GLU A 111 -4.64 -12.57 4.78
C GLU A 111 -5.52 -12.32 3.54
N LEU A 112 -6.83 -12.52 3.65
CA LEU A 112 -7.77 -12.18 2.58
C LEU A 112 -7.70 -10.69 2.20
N ALA A 113 -7.49 -9.80 3.17
CA ALA A 113 -7.38 -8.37 2.92
C ALA A 113 -6.09 -7.96 2.18
N HIS A 114 -5.04 -8.77 2.28
CA HIS A 114 -3.79 -8.58 1.55
C HIS A 114 -3.86 -9.08 0.09
N VAL A 115 -4.91 -9.82 -0.29
CA VAL A 115 -5.08 -10.27 -1.67
C VAL A 115 -5.21 -9.07 -2.61
N VAL A 116 -4.25 -8.96 -3.52
CA VAL A 116 -4.21 -7.98 -4.60
C VAL A 116 -5.12 -8.43 -5.74
N THR A 117 -5.90 -7.50 -6.29
CA THR A 117 -6.79 -7.76 -7.43
C THR A 117 -6.35 -6.99 -8.68
N GLY A 118 -6.82 -7.39 -9.86
CA GLY A 118 -6.55 -6.64 -11.09
C GLY A 118 -7.16 -5.23 -11.12
N ALA A 119 -8.13 -4.92 -10.24
CA ALA A 119 -8.59 -3.54 -10.05
C ALA A 119 -7.52 -2.69 -9.34
N ASP A 120 -6.86 -3.27 -8.34
CA ASP A 120 -5.76 -2.62 -7.63
C ASP A 120 -4.60 -2.32 -8.59
N ASP A 121 -4.24 -3.27 -9.46
CA ASP A 121 -3.20 -3.06 -10.49
C ASP A 121 -3.57 -1.93 -11.45
N ARG A 122 -4.78 -1.93 -12.00
CA ARG A 122 -5.25 -0.88 -12.92
C ARG A 122 -5.22 0.50 -12.26
N ARG A 123 -5.58 0.60 -10.97
CA ARG A 123 -5.53 1.85 -10.21
C ARG A 123 -4.10 2.38 -10.09
N LEU A 124 -3.12 1.51 -9.84
CA LEU A 124 -1.70 1.90 -9.80
C LEU A 124 -1.19 2.33 -11.16
N LEU A 125 -1.49 1.57 -12.21
CA LEU A 125 -1.04 1.89 -13.58
C LEU A 125 -1.65 3.19 -14.12
N ALA A 126 -2.87 3.54 -13.69
CA ALA A 126 -3.50 4.80 -14.02
C ALA A 126 -2.78 6.04 -13.43
N GLN A 127 -1.82 5.84 -12.51
CA GLN A 127 -1.00 6.92 -11.95
C GLN A 127 0.24 7.24 -12.80
N LEU A 128 0.62 6.34 -13.70
CA LEU A 128 1.79 6.51 -14.56
C LEU A 128 1.52 7.59 -15.60
N ASP A 129 2.38 8.60 -15.65
CA ASP A 129 2.22 9.77 -16.50
C ASP A 129 2.76 9.49 -17.91
N ARG A 130 1.94 8.88 -18.76
CA ARG A 130 2.31 8.64 -20.17
C ARG A 130 2.56 9.92 -20.96
N GLY A 131 2.03 11.06 -20.54
CA GLY A 131 2.20 12.34 -21.24
C GLY A 131 3.61 12.92 -21.08
N ASN A 132 4.33 12.52 -20.03
CA ASN A 132 5.66 13.05 -19.72
C ASN A 132 6.78 12.24 -20.38
N ALA A 133 6.84 12.26 -21.71
CA ALA A 133 7.86 11.53 -22.48
C ALA A 133 9.31 11.87 -22.06
N GLY A 134 9.55 13.11 -21.61
CA GLY A 134 10.85 13.54 -21.09
C GLY A 134 11.26 12.78 -19.82
N ALA A 135 10.34 12.58 -18.86
CA ALA A 135 10.62 11.80 -17.66
C ALA A 135 10.87 10.31 -17.97
N TRP A 136 10.16 9.75 -18.94
CA TRP A 136 10.39 8.36 -19.39
C TRP A 136 11.75 8.18 -20.07
N HIS A 137 12.17 9.15 -20.89
CA HIS A 137 13.50 9.17 -21.48
C HIS A 137 14.58 9.28 -20.38
N GLU A 138 14.38 10.18 -19.42
CA GLU A 138 15.27 10.35 -18.27
C GLU A 138 15.42 9.07 -17.43
N LEU A 139 14.30 8.37 -17.15
CA LEU A 139 14.32 7.12 -16.40
C LEU A 139 15.17 6.06 -17.11
N ARG A 140 15.01 5.92 -18.42
CA ARG A 140 15.78 4.99 -19.24
C ARG A 140 17.27 5.34 -19.28
N GLU A 141 17.59 6.60 -19.56
CA GLU A 141 18.97 7.07 -19.62
C GLU A 141 19.68 6.91 -18.27
N ALA A 142 18.97 7.19 -17.18
CA ALA A 142 19.49 6.98 -15.83
C ALA A 142 19.76 5.49 -15.56
N LEU A 143 18.86 4.59 -15.96
CA LEU A 143 19.05 3.14 -15.83
C LEU A 143 20.26 2.65 -16.63
N THR A 144 20.37 3.02 -17.91
CA THR A 144 21.49 2.63 -18.77
C THR A 144 22.83 3.17 -18.27
N ALA A 145 22.84 4.30 -17.58
CA ALA A 145 24.06 4.90 -17.03
C ALA A 145 24.57 4.22 -15.75
N LEU A 146 23.78 3.38 -15.06
CA LEU A 146 24.20 2.77 -13.79
C LEU A 146 25.30 1.73 -13.98
N THR A 147 26.34 1.84 -13.16
CA THR A 147 27.40 0.83 -13.07
C THR A 147 27.21 -0.09 -11.86
N ASP A 148 27.97 -1.18 -11.79
CA ASP A 148 27.98 -2.06 -10.61
C ASP A 148 28.45 -1.32 -9.35
N GLU A 149 29.33 -0.31 -9.48
CA GLU A 149 29.75 0.54 -8.35
C GLU A 149 28.59 1.42 -7.85
N ASP A 150 27.71 1.90 -8.74
CA ASP A 150 26.51 2.64 -8.33
C ASP A 150 25.51 1.75 -7.56
N ARG A 151 25.54 0.42 -7.80
CA ARG A 151 24.67 -0.57 -7.13
C ARG A 151 25.25 -1.05 -5.80
N ASP A 152 26.56 -1.03 -5.63
CA ASP A 152 27.26 -1.31 -4.37
C ASP A 152 27.40 -0.06 -3.50
N VAL A 153 26.28 0.40 -2.94
CA VAL A 153 26.21 1.67 -2.20
C VAL A 153 27.11 1.64 -0.95
N ARG A 154 28.09 2.55 -0.94
CA ARG A 154 28.96 2.77 0.21
C ARG A 154 28.22 3.44 1.36
N TRP A 155 28.63 3.12 2.58
CA TRP A 155 28.08 3.71 3.80
C TRP A 155 29.07 4.69 4.42
N SER A 156 28.57 5.79 4.98
CA SER A 156 29.38 6.70 5.78
C SER A 156 29.91 5.98 7.02
N GLN A 157 31.08 6.36 7.53
CA GLN A 157 31.51 5.93 8.86
C GLN A 157 30.58 6.53 9.93
N GLY A 158 29.94 5.68 10.72
CA GLY A 158 29.26 6.06 11.96
C GLY A 158 30.21 6.03 13.17
N GLY A 159 29.70 6.42 14.33
CA GLY A 159 30.42 6.35 15.60
C GLY A 159 30.37 7.62 16.44
N LYS A 160 31.01 7.56 17.61
CA LYS A 160 31.12 8.68 18.55
C LYS A 160 32.06 9.75 17.99
N GLN A 161 31.57 10.98 17.92
CA GLN A 161 32.30 12.15 17.45
C GLN A 161 33.16 12.75 18.58
N PRO A 162 34.16 13.61 18.25
CA PRO A 162 35.04 14.23 19.25
C PRO A 162 34.31 15.07 20.32
N ASP A 163 33.14 15.61 20.00
CA ASP A 163 32.28 16.36 20.92
C ASP A 163 31.39 15.48 21.81
N GLY A 164 31.51 14.15 21.67
CA GLY A 164 30.75 13.17 22.43
C GLY A 164 29.39 12.79 21.82
N THR A 165 28.95 13.44 20.75
CA THR A 165 27.73 13.07 20.02
C THR A 165 27.92 11.76 19.26
N TRP A 166 26.84 11.04 18.97
CA TRP A 166 26.89 9.84 18.12
C TRP A 166 26.33 10.15 16.75
N ARG A 167 27.10 9.87 15.70
CA ARG A 167 26.63 9.92 14.33
C ARG A 167 26.31 8.50 13.86
N MET A 168 25.08 8.29 13.41
CA MET A 168 24.70 7.02 12.78
C MET A 168 25.29 6.94 11.37
N SER A 169 25.58 5.71 10.92
CA SER A 169 25.99 5.47 9.54
C SER A 169 24.79 5.66 8.61
N PHE A 170 24.99 6.30 7.46
CA PHE A 170 23.97 6.48 6.42
C PHE A 170 24.55 6.14 5.04
N PRO A 171 23.72 5.75 4.05
CA PRO A 171 24.18 5.41 2.71
C PRO A 171 24.63 6.65 1.92
N LEU A 172 25.66 6.48 1.10
CA LEU A 172 26.23 7.50 0.24
C LEU A 172 25.82 7.25 -1.22
N HIS A 173 24.61 7.69 -1.56
CA HIS A 173 24.06 7.50 -2.90
C HIS A 173 24.82 8.33 -3.95
N GLY A 174 25.39 7.66 -4.96
CA GLY A 174 26.04 8.27 -6.12
C GLY A 174 25.06 9.07 -6.99
N GLU A 175 25.57 9.99 -7.80
CA GLU A 175 24.70 10.89 -8.58
C GLU A 175 23.85 10.16 -9.61
N ARG A 176 24.38 9.09 -10.23
CA ARG A 176 23.66 8.27 -11.21
C ARG A 176 22.50 7.52 -10.55
N LEU A 177 22.73 6.91 -9.39
CA LEU A 177 21.68 6.28 -8.59
C LEU A 177 20.60 7.29 -8.18
N ARG A 178 21.00 8.48 -7.71
CA ARG A 178 20.04 9.54 -7.36
C ARG A 178 19.22 10.01 -8.55
N ARG A 179 19.84 10.08 -9.75
CA ARG A 179 19.15 10.43 -11.00
C ARG A 179 18.03 9.45 -11.31
N LEU A 180 18.30 8.14 -11.25
CA LEU A 180 17.27 7.10 -11.44
C LEU A 180 16.14 7.23 -10.41
N VAL A 181 16.48 7.32 -9.12
CA VAL A 181 15.49 7.42 -8.03
C VAL A 181 14.59 8.64 -8.19
N ARG A 182 15.13 9.79 -8.65
CA ARG A 182 14.36 11.01 -8.89
C ARG A 182 13.45 10.92 -10.12
N ALA A 183 13.79 10.07 -11.10
CA ALA A 183 12.95 9.84 -12.27
C ALA A 183 11.67 9.04 -11.94
N LEU A 184 11.72 8.16 -10.92
CA LEU A 184 10.56 7.32 -10.53
C LEU A 184 9.31 8.14 -10.15
N PRO A 185 9.37 9.17 -9.27
CA PRO A 185 8.22 10.06 -9.06
C PRO A 185 7.79 10.82 -10.30
N ALA A 186 8.73 11.22 -11.18
CA ALA A 186 8.45 12.04 -12.36
C ALA A 186 7.62 11.29 -13.41
N VAL A 187 7.73 9.96 -13.48
CA VAL A 187 6.88 9.09 -14.32
C VAL A 187 5.59 8.64 -13.61
N GLY A 188 5.36 9.07 -12.37
CA GLY A 188 4.20 8.69 -11.57
C GLY A 188 4.31 7.36 -10.82
N ALA A 189 5.49 6.71 -10.81
CA ALA A 189 5.68 5.40 -10.17
C ALA A 189 5.73 5.46 -8.64
N VAL A 190 5.92 6.65 -8.04
CA VAL A 190 5.84 6.85 -6.59
C VAL A 190 4.52 7.52 -6.25
N THR A 191 3.51 6.72 -5.89
CA THR A 191 2.11 7.17 -5.83
C THR A 191 1.49 7.12 -4.42
N PRO A 192 0.57 8.03 -4.07
CA PRO A 192 -0.27 7.87 -2.88
C PRO A 192 -1.33 6.76 -3.03
N ALA A 193 -1.54 6.19 -4.21
CA ALA A 193 -2.55 5.16 -4.47
C ALA A 193 -2.22 3.77 -3.90
N TYR A 194 -1.03 3.62 -3.29
CA TYR A 194 -0.57 2.41 -2.60
C TYR A 194 -0.24 2.72 -1.13
N LEU A 195 -0.79 1.93 -0.21
CA LEU A 195 -0.52 2.03 1.23
C LEU A 195 0.77 1.28 1.58
N TRP A 196 1.91 1.89 1.27
CA TRP A 196 3.22 1.24 1.40
C TRP A 196 3.67 0.93 2.84
N GLN A 197 3.14 1.61 3.87
CA GLN A 197 3.61 1.43 5.26
C GLN A 197 3.24 0.07 5.84
N ASP A 198 2.11 -0.48 5.40
CA ASP A 198 1.57 -1.75 5.89
C ASP A 198 1.82 -2.90 4.90
N ASN A 199 2.62 -2.67 3.85
CA ASN A 199 2.93 -3.69 2.86
C ASN A 199 4.44 -3.74 2.60
N PRO A 200 5.09 -4.92 2.68
CA PRO A 200 6.45 -5.06 2.22
C PRO A 200 6.54 -4.76 0.72
N PRO A 201 7.69 -4.28 0.22
CA PRO A 201 7.92 -4.23 -1.22
C PRO A 201 7.76 -5.65 -1.81
N PRO A 202 7.16 -5.79 -3.01
CA PRO A 202 7.04 -7.08 -3.65
C PRO A 202 8.43 -7.69 -3.84
N ALA A 203 8.56 -8.99 -3.55
CA ALA A 203 9.78 -9.72 -3.82
C ALA A 203 10.05 -9.75 -5.32
N VAL A 204 11.31 -9.57 -5.72
CA VAL A 204 11.71 -9.77 -7.13
C VAL A 204 11.50 -11.25 -7.46
N PRO A 205 10.69 -11.59 -8.48
CA PRO A 205 10.51 -12.98 -8.87
C PRO A 205 11.83 -13.59 -9.38
N ALA A 206 11.93 -14.92 -9.37
CA ALA A 206 13.17 -15.62 -9.74
C ALA A 206 13.63 -15.36 -11.19
N ASP A 207 12.73 -14.94 -12.07
CA ASP A 207 13.02 -14.53 -13.45
C ASP A 207 13.50 -13.06 -13.56
N GLY A 208 13.59 -12.35 -12.43
CA GLY A 208 14.01 -10.96 -12.34
C GLY A 208 12.96 -9.95 -12.79
N ARG A 209 11.76 -10.37 -13.21
CA ARG A 209 10.81 -9.50 -13.91
C ARG A 209 9.59 -9.18 -13.05
N LEU A 210 9.47 -7.90 -12.68
CA LEU A 210 8.27 -7.40 -12.02
C LEU A 210 7.16 -7.13 -13.03
N SER A 211 5.91 -7.38 -12.62
CA SER A 211 4.76 -6.78 -13.31
C SER A 211 4.85 -5.25 -13.20
N PRO A 212 4.32 -4.47 -14.17
CA PRO A 212 4.36 -3.01 -14.08
C PRO A 212 3.66 -2.47 -12.82
N ALA A 213 2.62 -3.14 -12.32
CA ALA A 213 1.95 -2.75 -11.09
C ALA A 213 2.83 -3.03 -9.85
N ASP A 214 3.52 -4.16 -9.81
CA ASP A 214 4.47 -4.46 -8.73
C ASP A 214 5.69 -3.54 -8.77
N ALA A 215 6.11 -3.10 -9.96
CA ALA A 215 7.13 -2.09 -10.10
C ALA A 215 6.70 -0.75 -9.47
N VAL A 216 5.43 -0.34 -9.62
CA VAL A 216 4.87 0.83 -8.93
C VAL A 216 4.81 0.63 -7.40
N ARG A 217 4.42 -0.56 -6.92
CA ARG A 217 4.41 -0.89 -5.49
C ARG A 217 5.83 -0.81 -4.90
N ALA A 218 6.79 -1.45 -5.55
CA ALA A 218 8.20 -1.44 -5.15
C ALA A 218 8.80 -0.04 -5.19
N ALA A 219 8.61 0.72 -6.28
CA ALA A 219 9.07 2.11 -6.38
C ALA A 219 8.51 2.97 -5.24
N THR A 220 7.21 2.84 -4.96
CA THR A 220 6.56 3.59 -3.88
C THR A 220 7.12 3.22 -2.51
N ALA A 221 7.28 1.91 -2.22
CA ALA A 221 7.82 1.43 -0.96
C ALA A 221 9.28 1.83 -0.75
N VAL A 222 10.14 1.67 -1.78
CA VAL A 222 11.57 1.98 -1.69
C VAL A 222 11.81 3.47 -1.51
N VAL A 223 11.24 4.31 -2.38
CA VAL A 223 11.51 5.76 -2.38
C VAL A 223 10.92 6.45 -1.15
N ARG A 224 9.74 6.00 -0.67
CA ARG A 224 9.15 6.55 0.55
C ARG A 224 9.79 5.98 1.80
N GLY A 225 10.14 4.69 1.79
CA GLY A 225 10.78 3.99 2.90
C GLY A 225 12.12 4.62 3.31
N GLU A 226 12.91 5.11 2.35
CA GLU A 226 14.18 5.81 2.62
C GLU A 226 14.00 7.01 3.57
N ARG A 227 12.83 7.67 3.56
CA ARG A 227 12.56 8.82 4.45
C ARG A 227 12.45 8.42 5.93
N PHE A 228 12.24 7.14 6.20
CA PHE A 228 12.01 6.60 7.54
C PHE A 228 13.12 5.64 7.97
N CYS A 229 13.77 4.99 7.02
CA CYS A 229 14.87 4.06 7.27
C CYS A 229 15.98 4.25 6.23
N ASP A 230 17.14 4.72 6.69
CA ASP A 230 18.34 4.85 5.88
C ASP A 230 18.74 3.48 5.28
N GLY A 231 18.99 3.45 3.97
CA GLY A 231 19.49 2.27 3.28
C GLY A 231 18.43 1.41 2.57
N THR A 232 17.17 1.84 2.57
CA THR A 232 16.12 1.19 1.77
C THR A 232 16.46 1.20 0.28
N ILE A 233 16.94 2.33 -0.24
CA ILE A 233 17.41 2.47 -1.62
C ILE A 233 18.69 1.65 -1.84
N ALA A 234 19.60 1.66 -0.87
CA ALA A 234 20.86 0.93 -0.98
C ALA A 234 20.62 -0.59 -1.10
N GLU A 235 19.72 -1.14 -0.30
CA GLU A 235 19.33 -2.55 -0.38
C GLU A 235 18.59 -2.88 -1.67
N ALA A 236 17.69 -1.99 -2.14
CA ALA A 236 16.99 -2.18 -3.40
C ALA A 236 17.94 -2.14 -4.61
N ALA A 237 18.98 -1.31 -4.58
CA ALA A 237 20.01 -1.28 -5.62
C ALA A 237 20.86 -2.55 -5.59
N LYS A 238 21.30 -2.97 -4.39
CA LYS A 238 22.14 -4.16 -4.20
C LYS A 238 21.44 -5.46 -4.60
N SER A 239 20.14 -5.58 -4.30
CA SER A 239 19.33 -6.76 -4.62
C SER A 239 18.87 -6.82 -6.08
N GLY A 240 19.10 -5.77 -6.87
CA GLY A 240 18.60 -5.65 -8.24
C GLY A 240 17.10 -5.31 -8.33
N LEU A 241 16.42 -5.08 -7.20
CA LEU A 241 15.02 -4.65 -7.18
C LEU A 241 14.83 -3.33 -7.93
N LEU A 242 15.75 -2.38 -7.76
CA LEU A 242 15.65 -1.06 -8.38
C LEU A 242 15.78 -1.14 -9.91
N ASP A 243 16.66 -2.00 -10.42
CA ASP A 243 16.81 -2.31 -11.84
C ASP A 243 15.51 -2.95 -12.39
N ALA A 244 15.01 -4.00 -11.72
CA ALA A 244 13.77 -4.68 -12.12
C ALA A 244 12.56 -3.73 -12.18
N VAL A 245 12.48 -2.78 -11.24
CA VAL A 245 11.47 -1.71 -11.23
C VAL A 245 11.60 -0.83 -12.47
N ALA A 246 12.80 -0.29 -12.73
CA ALA A 246 13.01 0.65 -13.82
C ALA A 246 12.82 -0.01 -15.19
N GLU A 247 13.30 -1.24 -15.36
CA GLU A 247 13.12 -2.04 -16.58
C GLU A 247 11.64 -2.31 -16.86
N SER A 248 10.90 -2.82 -15.87
CA SER A 248 9.48 -3.13 -16.01
C SER A 248 8.66 -1.90 -16.43
N LEU A 249 8.94 -0.75 -15.82
CA LEU A 249 8.29 0.52 -16.15
C LEU A 249 8.64 1.00 -17.58
N CYS A 250 9.91 0.91 -17.98
CA CYS A 250 10.33 1.28 -19.33
C CYS A 250 9.66 0.41 -20.41
N VAL A 251 9.60 -0.91 -20.19
CA VAL A 251 8.92 -1.85 -21.10
C VAL A 251 7.42 -1.53 -21.19
N TRP A 252 6.76 -1.27 -20.06
CA TRP A 252 5.34 -0.89 -20.04
C TRP A 252 5.06 0.38 -20.87
N TYR A 253 5.95 1.36 -20.81
CA TYR A 253 5.82 2.61 -21.58
C TYR A 253 6.02 2.39 -23.08
N GLU A 254 7.01 1.59 -23.48
CA GLU A 254 7.26 1.24 -24.90
C GLU A 254 6.09 0.50 -25.53
N VAL A 255 5.58 -0.54 -24.88
CA VAL A 255 4.41 -1.30 -25.37
C VAL A 255 3.21 -0.38 -25.53
N GLY A 256 3.10 0.61 -24.65
CA GLY A 256 2.06 1.62 -24.68
C GLY A 256 2.15 2.65 -25.80
N THR A 257 3.33 2.87 -26.36
CA THR A 257 3.63 3.89 -27.38
C THR A 257 3.86 3.27 -28.77
N GLY A 258 4.14 1.97 -28.86
CA GLY A 258 4.37 1.22 -30.10
C GLY A 258 3.13 0.59 -30.75
N GLY A 259 1.92 0.90 -30.31
CA GLY A 259 0.68 0.43 -30.94
C GLY A 259 0.37 1.18 -32.26
N PRO A 260 -0.20 0.54 -33.29
CA PRO A 260 -0.33 1.10 -34.63
C PRO A 260 -1.51 2.08 -34.73
N HIS A 261 -1.54 3.18 -33.97
CA HIS A 261 -2.39 4.36 -34.26
C HIS A 261 -1.82 5.58 -33.52
N GLY A 262 -0.88 6.25 -34.18
CA GLY A 262 -0.28 7.49 -33.71
C GLY A 262 0.27 8.30 -34.89
N VAL A 263 -0.62 8.70 -35.79
CA VAL A 263 -0.39 9.81 -36.75
C VAL A 263 -1.58 10.76 -36.56
N PRO A 264 -1.35 12.08 -36.46
CA PRO A 264 -2.37 13.09 -36.15
C PRO A 264 -3.59 13.07 -37.07
#